data_AF-A0A1G4YS59-F1
#
_entry.id   AF-A0A1G4YS59-F1
#
_cell.length_a   1.000
_cell.length_b   1.000
_cell.length_c   1.000
_cell.angle_alpha   90.00
_cell.angle_beta   90.00
_cell.angle_gamma   90.00
#
_symmetry.space_group_name_H-M   'P 1'
#
loop_
_entity.id
_entity.type
_entity.pdbx_description
1 polymer ?
#
loop_
_entity_poly.entity_id
_entity_poly.type
_entity_poly.pdbx_seq_one_letter_code
_entity_poly.pdbx_strand_id
1 'polypeptide(L)'
;MKRVKIYLAFIASITSGLANAANGYIYTTPVPPAYESSANQRALRTNEETSTYIKCVYNIDNQDQSNPASSWTWARDGSNYLKLRGYWYSAMPLANMFYSESSYASLVNICRSTLKASNINAETVIPYASDYTLSWFYMIWHQGQAQPAIMFGNNKIDRMVIFGDSLSDTINVYNGSYGTVPNHASWFVGHFSNGKVWHEYLTGSLNLPGYVWATANAESGEKPLFNGFDKQLDSFSAYLGKTENYNIAQTLFTVLFGGNDFITGAKMPDDIIATYRVQLARLAALGAQHIAIFRLPDFSVIPNVATWTPAEKEALKNKSENFNQQLNQLLGELRTAYPKANFFTVKLDSAFNDLLSESGKYGFVNTSETCLDISASGISYATGVAVKQTCKAANGAFVFWDNMHPTTKTHALLAEMIREEIVQHLTNGGE
;
A
#
# COMPACT_ATOMS: atom_id res chain seq x y z
N MET A 1 -35.38 -9.48 15.19
CA MET A 1 -36.51 -8.58 14.81
C MET A 1 -36.03 -7.13 14.81
N LYS A 2 -36.21 -6.42 13.68
CA LYS A 2 -36.07 -4.96 13.43
C LYS A 2 -34.66 -4.33 13.61
N ARG A 3 -33.90 -4.19 12.50
CA ARG A 3 -33.71 -2.99 11.62
C ARG A 3 -32.78 -1.94 12.29
N VAL A 4 -31.67 -1.54 11.67
CA VAL A 4 -31.64 -0.47 10.65
C VAL A 4 -30.63 -0.78 9.52
N LYS A 5 -31.15 -0.87 8.29
CA LYS A 5 -30.41 -0.64 7.04
C LYS A 5 -30.44 0.86 6.76
N ILE A 6 -29.29 1.51 6.62
CA ILE A 6 -29.16 2.78 5.89
C ILE A 6 -27.94 2.64 4.98
N TYR A 7 -28.19 2.19 3.75
CA TYR A 7 -27.32 2.42 2.61
C TYR A 7 -28.25 2.59 1.42
N LEU A 8 -28.55 3.85 1.07
CA LEU A 8 -29.09 4.27 -0.23
C LEU A 8 -29.30 5.80 -0.24
N ALA A 9 -28.31 6.51 -0.76
CA ALA A 9 -28.37 7.79 -1.46
C ALA A 9 -26.91 8.11 -1.84
N PHE A 10 -26.40 7.79 -3.01
CA PHE A 10 -26.65 8.51 -4.26
C PHE A 10 -26.20 7.62 -5.43
N ILE A 11 -27.15 6.97 -6.13
CA ILE A 11 -26.91 6.43 -7.48
C ILE A 11 -28.10 6.87 -8.32
N ALA A 12 -28.01 8.09 -8.87
CA ALA A 12 -28.94 8.59 -9.88
C ALA A 12 -28.26 9.72 -10.66
N SER A 13 -27.33 9.35 -11.55
CA SER A 13 -27.01 10.03 -12.83
C SER A 13 -25.87 9.28 -13.53
N ILE A 14 -26.16 8.05 -13.97
CA ILE A 14 -25.31 7.31 -14.92
C ILE A 14 -26.12 7.18 -16.21
N THR A 15 -26.19 8.27 -16.97
CA THR A 15 -26.44 8.29 -18.41
C THR A 15 -25.91 9.64 -18.92
N SER A 16 -25.10 9.59 -20.00
CA SER A 16 -24.43 10.72 -20.65
C SER A 16 -23.46 11.56 -19.79
N GLY A 17 -22.24 11.05 -19.63
CA GLY A 17 -21.14 11.78 -19.00
C GLY A 17 -19.75 11.40 -19.54
N LEU A 18 -19.65 10.91 -20.78
CA LEU A 18 -18.35 10.75 -21.46
C LEU A 18 -17.87 12.07 -22.11
N ALA A 19 -18.58 13.17 -21.91
CA ALA A 19 -18.25 14.46 -22.53
C ALA A 19 -17.40 15.41 -21.66
N ASN A 20 -16.99 15.03 -20.43
CA ASN A 20 -16.29 15.97 -19.53
C ASN A 20 -15.03 15.42 -18.83
N ALA A 21 -14.42 14.34 -19.34
CA ALA A 21 -13.12 13.88 -18.86
C ALA A 21 -11.95 14.32 -19.76
N ALA A 22 -12.15 15.36 -20.58
CA ALA A 22 -11.03 16.18 -21.07
C ALA A 22 -10.56 17.09 -19.94
N ASN A 23 -10.09 16.50 -18.82
CA ASN A 23 -9.15 17.23 -17.97
C ASN A 23 -7.93 17.49 -18.85
N GLY A 24 -7.42 18.72 -18.91
CA GLY A 24 -6.33 19.13 -19.82
C GLY A 24 -5.03 18.33 -19.75
N TYR A 25 -4.98 17.29 -18.91
CA TYR A 25 -3.84 16.42 -18.63
C TYR A 25 -3.98 15.02 -19.23
N ILE A 26 -5.12 14.66 -19.84
CA ILE A 26 -5.31 13.35 -20.50
C ILE A 26 -5.76 13.57 -21.94
N TYR A 27 -5.17 12.83 -22.87
CA TYR A 27 -5.51 12.92 -24.29
C TYR A 27 -5.35 11.57 -24.99
N THR A 28 -5.96 11.43 -26.16
CA THR A 28 -5.93 10.18 -26.95
C THR A 28 -4.85 10.23 -28.03
N THR A 29 -4.33 9.07 -28.41
CA THR A 29 -3.40 8.88 -29.53
C THR A 29 -3.64 7.54 -30.21
N PRO A 30 -3.54 7.46 -31.56
CA PRO A 30 -3.56 6.17 -32.25
C PRO A 30 -2.22 5.43 -32.12
N VAL A 31 -1.16 6.11 -31.67
CA VAL A 31 0.19 5.53 -31.56
C VAL A 31 0.24 4.55 -30.38
N PRO A 32 0.63 3.28 -30.62
CA PRO A 32 0.77 2.32 -29.53
C PRO A 32 1.99 2.60 -28.64
N PRO A 33 1.94 2.19 -27.36
CA PRO A 33 3.11 2.15 -26.48
C PRO A 33 4.23 1.31 -27.12
N ALA A 34 5.39 1.91 -27.34
CA ALA A 34 6.55 1.27 -27.95
C ALA A 34 7.83 1.67 -27.20
N TYR A 35 8.81 0.77 -27.16
CA TYR A 35 10.11 1.10 -26.59
C TYR A 35 10.79 2.15 -27.48
N GLU A 36 11.08 3.31 -26.91
CA GLU A 36 11.91 4.32 -27.54
C GLU A 36 13.30 4.30 -26.89
N SER A 37 14.36 4.12 -27.69
CA SER A 37 15.75 4.09 -27.20
C SER A 37 16.18 5.39 -26.49
N SER A 38 15.43 6.48 -26.68
CA SER A 38 15.53 7.74 -25.94
C SER A 38 15.04 7.66 -24.48
N ALA A 39 14.48 6.53 -24.02
CA ALA A 39 14.13 6.33 -22.61
C ALA A 39 15.35 6.47 -21.67
N ASN A 40 16.57 6.22 -22.16
CA ASN A 40 17.81 6.54 -21.44
C ASN A 40 18.07 8.05 -21.34
N GLN A 41 17.42 8.90 -22.14
CA GLN A 41 17.44 10.36 -21.99
C GLN A 41 16.42 10.89 -20.97
N ARG A 42 15.43 10.08 -20.54
CA ARG A 42 14.42 10.49 -19.54
C ARG A 42 15.00 10.62 -18.13
N ALA A 43 16.08 9.89 -17.83
CA ALA A 43 16.80 10.00 -16.57
C ALA A 43 17.53 11.35 -16.38
N LEU A 44 17.68 12.15 -17.44
CA LEU A 44 18.43 13.41 -17.42
C LEU A 44 17.58 14.66 -17.68
N ARG A 45 16.32 14.53 -18.10
CA ARG A 45 15.40 15.65 -18.34
C ARG A 45 14.44 15.80 -17.16
N THR A 46 14.94 16.34 -16.05
CA THR A 46 14.10 16.65 -14.90
C THR A 46 13.35 17.96 -15.17
N ASN A 47 12.02 17.92 -15.17
CA ASN A 47 11.08 19.07 -15.24
C ASN A 47 10.65 19.55 -16.64
N GLU A 48 10.97 18.84 -17.73
CA GLU A 48 10.34 19.14 -19.03
C GLU A 48 8.97 18.45 -19.14
N GLU A 49 7.94 19.20 -19.54
CA GLU A 49 6.61 18.65 -19.80
C GLU A 49 6.69 17.51 -20.82
N THR A 50 6.13 16.37 -20.46
CA THR A 50 6.15 15.14 -21.24
C THR A 50 4.81 14.40 -21.09
N SER A 51 4.76 13.17 -21.60
CA SER A 51 3.61 12.31 -21.47
C SER A 51 3.98 10.83 -21.42
N THR A 52 3.18 10.05 -20.71
CA THR A 52 3.29 8.59 -20.58
C THR A 52 1.97 7.91 -20.92
N TYR A 53 1.94 6.58 -21.01
CA TYR A 53 0.70 5.82 -21.09
C TYR A 53 0.28 5.30 -19.71
N ILE A 54 -0.96 4.82 -19.61
CA ILE A 54 -1.54 4.32 -18.36
C ILE A 54 -1.74 2.80 -18.50
N LYS A 55 -1.07 2.02 -17.64
CA LYS A 55 -1.35 0.59 -17.42
C LYS A 55 -2.47 0.46 -16.39
N CYS A 56 -3.54 -0.23 -16.77
CA CYS A 56 -4.66 -0.56 -15.92
C CYS A 56 -4.51 -2.00 -15.42
N VAL A 57 -3.96 -2.16 -14.22
CA VAL A 57 -3.84 -3.45 -13.54
C VAL A 57 -5.19 -3.82 -12.92
N TYR A 58 -5.56 -5.10 -13.02
CA TYR A 58 -6.82 -5.60 -12.51
C TYR A 58 -6.72 -7.07 -12.07
N ASN A 59 -7.61 -7.50 -11.17
CA ASN A 59 -7.76 -8.91 -10.83
C ASN A 59 -8.67 -9.62 -11.84
N ILE A 60 -8.32 -10.85 -12.22
CA ILE A 60 -9.00 -11.58 -13.30
C ILE A 60 -10.35 -12.15 -12.84
N ASP A 61 -10.44 -12.57 -11.58
CA ASP A 61 -11.64 -13.16 -10.98
C ASP A 61 -11.99 -12.42 -9.69
N ASN A 62 -13.26 -12.03 -9.55
CA ASN A 62 -13.79 -11.42 -8.33
C ASN A 62 -14.68 -12.38 -7.52
N GLN A 63 -15.00 -13.57 -8.05
CA GLN A 63 -15.88 -14.53 -7.40
C GLN A 63 -15.09 -15.46 -6.47
N ASP A 64 -13.88 -15.84 -6.88
CA ASP A 64 -12.94 -16.62 -6.07
C ASP A 64 -11.95 -15.72 -5.35
N GLN A 65 -12.18 -15.47 -4.07
CA GLN A 65 -11.28 -14.68 -3.22
C GLN A 65 -9.96 -15.41 -2.93
N SER A 66 -9.84 -16.71 -3.22
CA SER A 66 -8.58 -17.43 -3.13
C SER A 66 -7.72 -17.30 -4.39
N ASN A 67 -8.21 -16.64 -5.44
CA ASN A 67 -7.51 -16.51 -6.71
C ASN A 67 -6.70 -15.19 -6.77
N PRO A 68 -5.36 -15.24 -6.70
CA PRO A 68 -4.52 -14.03 -6.76
C PRO A 68 -4.33 -13.51 -8.20
N ALA A 69 -4.86 -14.19 -9.21
CA ALA A 69 -4.54 -13.94 -10.60
C ALA A 69 -4.92 -12.51 -11.00
N SER A 70 -3.96 -11.85 -11.64
CA SER A 70 -4.06 -10.48 -12.09
C SER A 70 -3.52 -10.35 -13.50
N SER A 71 -3.97 -9.30 -14.19
CA SER A 71 -3.50 -8.94 -15.51
C SER A 71 -3.52 -7.43 -15.63
N TRP A 72 -3.14 -6.92 -16.79
CA TRP A 72 -3.19 -5.50 -17.09
C TRP A 72 -3.52 -5.26 -18.56
N THR A 73 -4.10 -4.10 -18.84
CA THR A 73 -4.30 -3.60 -20.20
C THR A 73 -3.93 -2.13 -20.27
N TRP A 74 -3.64 -1.63 -21.46
CA TRP A 74 -3.45 -0.19 -21.68
C TRP A 74 -4.79 0.53 -21.59
N ALA A 75 -4.82 1.69 -20.93
CA ALA A 75 -5.97 2.58 -20.95
C ALA A 75 -6.32 3.00 -22.39
N ARG A 76 -7.60 2.89 -22.76
CA ARG A 76 -8.08 3.17 -24.11
C ARG A 76 -9.38 3.97 -24.12
N ASP A 77 -9.56 4.70 -25.21
CA ASP A 77 -10.83 5.28 -25.63
C ASP A 77 -11.10 4.88 -27.08
N GLY A 78 -12.04 3.95 -27.28
CA GLY A 78 -12.24 3.27 -28.56
C GLY A 78 -10.97 2.53 -29.01
N SER A 79 -10.50 2.82 -30.23
CA SER A 79 -9.28 2.25 -30.80
C SER A 79 -8.01 2.99 -30.38
N ASN A 80 -8.13 4.15 -29.73
CA ASN A 80 -6.99 4.99 -29.36
C ASN A 80 -6.50 4.66 -27.94
N TYR A 81 -5.20 4.86 -27.73
CA TYR A 81 -4.56 4.80 -26.42
C TYR A 81 -4.73 6.13 -25.69
N LEU A 82 -4.83 6.08 -24.36
CA LEU A 82 -4.83 7.27 -23.51
C LEU A 82 -3.41 7.57 -23.03
N LYS A 83 -3.01 8.83 -23.19
CA LYS A 83 -1.76 9.39 -22.65
C LYS A 83 -2.04 10.38 -21.54
N LEU A 84 -1.17 10.37 -20.55
CA LEU A 84 -1.17 11.23 -19.38
C LEU A 84 -0.05 12.26 -19.52
N ARG A 85 -0.39 13.56 -19.44
CA ARG A 85 0.57 14.69 -19.40
C ARG A 85 1.12 14.88 -18.00
N GLY A 86 2.37 15.33 -17.94
CA GLY A 86 3.09 15.48 -16.69
C GLY A 86 4.59 15.50 -16.90
N TYR A 87 5.35 15.06 -15.91
CA TYR A 87 6.80 14.89 -16.05
C TYR A 87 7.30 13.69 -15.25
N TRP A 88 8.45 13.16 -15.67
CA TRP A 88 9.15 12.11 -14.95
C TRP A 88 10.14 12.71 -13.96
N TYR A 89 10.27 12.08 -12.81
CA TYR A 89 11.46 12.24 -11.99
C TYR A 89 11.96 10.90 -11.47
N SER A 90 13.28 10.82 -11.41
CA SER A 90 14.05 9.66 -11.02
C SER A 90 15.10 10.09 -10.02
N ALA A 91 15.11 9.50 -8.82
CA ALA A 91 16.29 9.55 -7.98
C ALA A 91 17.32 8.48 -8.40
N MET A 92 16.85 7.38 -9.02
CA MET A 92 17.64 6.26 -9.53
C MET A 92 16.88 5.55 -10.68
N PRO A 93 17.57 4.94 -11.67
CA PRO A 93 16.95 4.44 -12.91
C PRO A 93 15.69 3.54 -12.78
N LEU A 94 15.57 2.80 -11.66
CA LEU A 94 14.45 1.89 -11.37
C LEU A 94 13.36 2.50 -10.48
N ALA A 95 13.64 3.65 -9.88
CA ALA A 95 12.72 4.40 -9.04
C ALA A 95 12.24 5.62 -9.83
N ASN A 96 11.35 5.44 -10.79
CA ASN A 96 10.70 6.57 -11.45
C ASN A 96 9.32 6.80 -10.85
N MET A 97 8.98 8.07 -10.70
CA MET A 97 7.62 8.51 -10.38
C MET A 97 7.18 9.46 -11.48
N PHE A 98 5.96 9.26 -11.98
CA PHE A 98 5.36 10.17 -12.94
C PHE A 98 4.48 11.15 -12.19
N TYR A 99 4.67 12.44 -12.45
CA TYR A 99 3.90 13.48 -11.78
C TYR A 99 2.89 14.08 -12.73
N SER A 100 1.64 14.21 -12.30
CA SER A 100 0.55 14.75 -13.13
C SER A 100 -0.46 15.53 -12.27
N GLU A 101 -1.27 16.38 -12.90
CA GLU A 101 -2.41 17.03 -12.25
C GLU A 101 -3.71 16.21 -12.36
N SER A 102 -3.65 15.02 -12.96
CA SER A 102 -4.81 14.12 -12.98
C SER A 102 -5.04 13.48 -11.60
N SER A 103 -6.28 13.57 -11.11
CA SER A 103 -6.65 12.92 -9.85
C SER A 103 -6.59 11.39 -9.96
N TYR A 104 -6.31 10.73 -8.85
CA TYR A 104 -6.26 9.26 -8.78
C TYR A 104 -7.62 8.65 -9.12
N ALA A 105 -8.71 9.26 -8.65
CA ALA A 105 -10.07 8.84 -8.97
C ALA A 105 -10.36 8.91 -10.50
N SER A 106 -9.90 9.96 -11.18
CA SER A 106 -10.02 10.07 -12.64
C SER A 106 -9.27 8.94 -13.36
N LEU A 107 -8.05 8.61 -12.92
CA LEU A 107 -7.25 7.53 -13.49
C LEU A 107 -7.89 6.15 -13.28
N VAL A 108 -8.42 5.89 -12.08
CA VAL A 108 -9.17 4.67 -11.77
C VAL A 108 -10.42 4.56 -12.66
N ASN A 109 -11.17 5.65 -12.84
CA ASN A 109 -12.37 5.67 -13.68
C ASN A 109 -12.06 5.40 -15.16
N ILE A 110 -10.95 5.94 -15.67
CA ILE A 110 -10.46 5.63 -17.02
C ILE A 110 -10.16 4.14 -17.17
N CYS A 111 -9.46 3.56 -16.19
CA CYS A 111 -9.17 2.13 -16.22
C CYS A 111 -10.45 1.28 -16.12
N ARG A 112 -11.39 1.63 -15.25
CA ARG A 112 -12.70 0.96 -15.18
C ARG A 112 -13.46 1.04 -16.50
N SER A 113 -13.46 2.20 -17.16
CA SER A 113 -14.09 2.36 -18.48
C SER A 113 -13.42 1.48 -19.54
N THR A 114 -12.09 1.44 -19.57
CA THR A 114 -11.29 0.60 -20.48
C THR A 114 -11.63 -0.89 -20.29
N LEU A 115 -11.67 -1.36 -19.04
CA LEU A 115 -11.97 -2.75 -18.71
C LEU A 115 -13.42 -3.11 -19.07
N LYS A 116 -14.39 -2.23 -18.75
CA LYS A 116 -15.80 -2.41 -19.11
C LYS A 116 -15.98 -2.50 -20.62
N ALA A 117 -15.31 -1.67 -21.40
CA ALA A 117 -15.33 -1.74 -22.87
C ALA A 117 -14.74 -3.05 -23.41
N SER A 118 -13.89 -3.72 -22.63
CA SER A 118 -13.29 -5.01 -22.96
C SER A 118 -14.04 -6.20 -22.34
N ASN A 119 -15.25 -6.00 -21.82
CA ASN A 119 -16.06 -6.99 -21.09
C ASN A 119 -15.35 -7.61 -19.87
N ILE A 120 -14.41 -6.89 -19.27
CA ILE A 120 -13.75 -7.28 -18.03
C ILE A 120 -14.45 -6.59 -16.87
N ASN A 121 -15.01 -7.39 -15.96
CA ASN A 121 -15.55 -6.90 -14.71
C ASN A 121 -14.53 -7.15 -13.60
N ALA A 122 -13.82 -6.11 -13.16
CA ALA A 122 -12.83 -6.19 -12.10
C ALA A 122 -13.20 -5.26 -10.94
N GLU A 123 -13.12 -5.78 -9.72
CA GLU A 123 -13.33 -4.99 -8.51
C GLU A 123 -12.09 -4.13 -8.21
N THR A 124 -10.92 -4.76 -8.25
CA THR A 124 -9.62 -4.13 -8.05
C THR A 124 -9.11 -3.59 -9.37
N VAL A 125 -8.80 -2.29 -9.38
CA VAL A 125 -8.25 -1.57 -10.53
C VAL A 125 -7.18 -0.60 -10.03
N ILE A 126 -5.96 -0.74 -10.52
CA ILE A 126 -4.81 0.07 -10.11
C ILE A 126 -4.16 0.70 -11.35
N PRO A 127 -4.17 2.03 -11.50
CA PRO A 127 -3.50 2.72 -12.59
C PRO A 127 -2.01 2.92 -12.30
N TYR A 128 -1.15 2.60 -13.27
CA TYR A 128 0.28 2.88 -13.24
C TYR A 128 0.71 3.65 -14.49
N ALA A 129 1.70 4.52 -14.36
CA ALA A 129 2.38 5.12 -15.51
C ALA A 129 3.35 4.11 -16.12
N SER A 130 3.43 4.08 -17.44
CA SER A 130 4.30 3.15 -18.17
C SER A 130 4.39 3.54 -19.64
N ASP A 131 5.56 3.39 -20.27
CA ASP A 131 5.76 3.82 -21.66
C ASP A 131 5.67 2.71 -22.70
N TYR A 132 5.98 1.48 -22.30
CA TYR A 132 5.91 0.30 -23.17
C TYR A 132 5.68 -0.97 -22.34
N THR A 133 5.46 -2.11 -23.00
CA THR A 133 5.02 -3.36 -22.37
C THR A 133 5.93 -3.81 -21.22
N LEU A 134 7.25 -3.75 -21.39
CA LEU A 134 8.23 -4.18 -20.38
C LEU A 134 8.70 -3.04 -19.44
N SER A 135 8.13 -1.84 -19.54
CA SER A 135 8.35 -0.81 -18.51
C SER A 135 7.79 -1.26 -17.17
N TRP A 136 8.42 -0.79 -16.09
CA TRP A 136 7.93 -0.96 -14.72
C TRP A 136 6.57 -0.31 -14.49
N PHE A 137 5.95 -0.70 -13.38
CA PHE A 137 4.71 -0.13 -12.88
C PHE A 137 5.07 1.10 -12.03
N TYR A 138 5.06 2.28 -12.64
CA TYR A 138 5.46 3.50 -11.96
C TYR A 138 4.27 4.19 -11.29
N MET A 139 4.46 4.61 -10.05
CA MET A 139 3.45 5.39 -9.32
C MET A 139 3.17 6.72 -10.04
N ILE A 140 1.90 7.11 -10.05
CA ILE A 140 1.45 8.40 -10.58
C ILE A 140 1.17 9.34 -9.41
N TRP A 141 2.11 10.24 -9.13
CA TRP A 141 1.97 11.27 -8.11
C TRP A 141 1.11 12.42 -8.61
N HIS A 142 0.16 12.86 -7.79
CA HIS A 142 -0.61 14.06 -8.09
C HIS A 142 0.02 15.32 -7.49
N GLN A 143 0.29 16.31 -8.34
CA GLN A 143 0.98 17.55 -7.97
C GLN A 143 0.13 18.84 -8.07
N GLY A 144 -1.17 18.72 -8.33
CA GLY A 144 -2.07 19.87 -8.46
C GLY A 144 -2.90 20.18 -7.21
N GLN A 145 -3.78 21.17 -7.33
CA GLN A 145 -4.90 21.42 -6.39
C GLN A 145 -6.15 20.60 -6.75
N ALA A 146 -6.12 19.85 -7.85
CA ALA A 146 -7.26 19.09 -8.37
C ALA A 146 -7.59 17.80 -7.60
N GLN A 147 -6.75 17.38 -6.64
CA GLN A 147 -7.12 16.30 -5.74
C GLN A 147 -8.02 16.86 -4.63
N PRO A 148 -9.20 16.28 -4.45
CA PRO A 148 -10.04 16.65 -3.33
C PRO A 148 -9.32 16.28 -2.03
N ALA A 149 -9.24 17.25 -1.11
CA ALA A 149 -8.83 16.99 0.26
C ALA A 149 -10.06 16.77 1.13
N ILE A 150 -9.92 15.91 2.13
CA ILE A 150 -10.95 15.56 3.09
C ILE A 150 -10.68 16.28 4.41
N MET A 151 -11.72 16.85 5.00
CA MET A 151 -11.65 17.47 6.32
C MET A 151 -11.95 16.42 7.39
N PHE A 152 -11.02 16.26 8.33
CA PHE A 152 -11.19 15.51 9.57
C PHE A 152 -11.13 16.49 10.73
N GLY A 153 -12.29 16.93 11.22
CA GLY A 153 -12.37 18.09 12.11
C GLY A 153 -11.77 19.32 11.43
N ASN A 154 -10.73 19.89 12.03
CA ASN A 154 -10.00 21.04 11.49
C ASN A 154 -8.82 20.66 10.58
N ASN A 155 -8.50 19.37 10.47
CA ASN A 155 -7.35 18.89 9.73
C ASN A 155 -7.74 18.57 8.28
N LYS A 156 -7.04 19.19 7.33
CA LYS A 156 -7.22 18.94 5.89
C LYS A 156 -6.21 17.87 5.45
N ILE A 157 -6.70 16.72 5.00
CA ILE A 157 -5.87 15.62 4.51
C ILE A 157 -6.12 15.39 3.03
N ASP A 158 -5.08 15.37 2.20
CA ASP A 158 -5.20 15.22 0.74
C ASP A 158 -4.63 13.90 0.20
N ARG A 159 -3.81 13.20 0.98
CA ARG A 159 -3.20 11.92 0.62
C ARG A 159 -2.66 11.15 1.80
N MET A 160 -2.29 9.91 1.52
CA MET A 160 -1.51 9.05 2.40
C MET A 160 -0.13 8.76 1.82
N VAL A 161 0.90 8.75 2.66
CA VAL A 161 2.25 8.25 2.33
C VAL A 161 2.58 7.11 3.28
N ILE A 162 2.92 5.95 2.72
CA ILE A 162 3.03 4.68 3.43
C ILE A 162 4.49 4.23 3.48
N PHE A 163 5.07 4.25 4.68
CA PHE A 163 6.38 3.67 4.97
C PHE A 163 6.22 2.33 5.68
N GLY A 164 7.05 1.35 5.30
CA GLY A 164 7.00 0.06 5.96
C GLY A 164 7.65 -1.07 5.19
N ASP A 165 7.14 -2.27 5.40
CA ASP A 165 7.68 -3.50 4.85
C ASP A 165 6.69 -4.23 3.92
N SER A 166 6.76 -5.56 3.87
CA SER A 166 5.94 -6.40 3.00
C SER A 166 4.45 -6.37 3.32
N LEU A 167 4.05 -5.98 4.54
CA LEU A 167 2.63 -5.77 4.87
C LEU A 167 2.03 -4.55 4.15
N SER A 168 2.88 -3.72 3.53
CA SER A 168 2.49 -2.48 2.87
C SER A 168 3.04 -2.31 1.46
N ASP A 169 4.07 -3.06 1.05
CA ASP A 169 4.60 -3.03 -0.32
C ASP A 169 3.56 -3.56 -1.32
N THR A 170 3.35 -2.79 -2.39
CA THR A 170 2.41 -3.11 -3.47
C THR A 170 3.10 -3.35 -4.81
N ILE A 171 4.36 -2.92 -4.98
CA ILE A 171 5.03 -2.97 -6.28
C ILE A 171 6.56 -2.78 -6.26
N ASN A 172 7.13 -2.27 -5.16
CA ASN A 172 8.53 -1.82 -5.15
C ASN A 172 9.50 -3.00 -5.29
N VAL A 173 9.33 -4.06 -4.50
CA VAL A 173 10.15 -5.28 -4.65
C VAL A 173 9.82 -6.03 -5.95
N TYR A 174 8.59 -5.93 -6.44
CA TYR A 174 8.21 -6.52 -7.73
C TYR A 174 8.94 -5.87 -8.90
N ASN A 175 8.97 -4.54 -8.96
CA ASN A 175 9.77 -3.83 -9.94
C ASN A 175 11.27 -4.11 -9.76
N GLY A 176 11.78 -4.06 -8.52
CA GLY A 176 13.20 -4.30 -8.22
C GLY A 176 13.70 -5.72 -8.53
N SER A 177 12.80 -6.70 -8.50
CA SER A 177 13.07 -8.11 -8.82
C SER A 177 12.75 -8.46 -10.28
N TYR A 178 12.51 -7.47 -11.12
CA TYR A 178 12.15 -7.67 -12.52
C TYR A 178 10.85 -8.45 -12.77
N GLY A 179 9.86 -8.23 -11.90
CA GLY A 179 8.53 -8.84 -11.98
C GLY A 179 8.50 -10.30 -11.49
N THR A 180 9.51 -10.72 -10.74
CA THR A 180 9.63 -12.11 -10.27
C THR A 180 9.16 -12.31 -8.84
N VAL A 181 9.30 -11.31 -7.96
CA VAL A 181 8.99 -11.43 -6.52
C VAL A 181 7.99 -10.36 -6.06
N PRO A 182 6.83 -10.74 -5.49
CA PRO A 182 6.33 -12.11 -5.42
C PRO A 182 5.80 -12.59 -6.78
N ASN A 183 5.81 -13.90 -6.98
CA ASN A 183 5.36 -14.52 -8.22
C ASN A 183 3.85 -14.28 -8.43
N HIS A 184 3.49 -13.56 -9.50
CA HIS A 184 2.11 -13.13 -9.77
C HIS A 184 1.10 -14.26 -10.02
N ALA A 185 1.54 -15.52 -10.15
CA ALA A 185 0.64 -16.68 -10.23
C ALA A 185 0.15 -17.13 -8.84
N SER A 186 0.85 -16.73 -7.78
CA SER A 186 0.62 -17.17 -6.40
C SER A 186 0.40 -16.01 -5.43
N TRP A 187 0.70 -14.79 -5.84
CA TRP A 187 0.40 -13.57 -5.11
C TRP A 187 -0.18 -12.54 -6.07
N PHE A 188 -1.04 -11.65 -5.57
CA PHE A 188 -1.54 -10.56 -6.38
C PHE A 188 -0.38 -9.67 -6.80
N VAL A 189 -0.37 -9.17 -8.04
CA VAL A 189 0.81 -8.52 -8.66
C VAL A 189 1.49 -7.52 -7.72
N GLY A 190 2.69 -7.87 -7.27
CA GLY A 190 3.53 -7.06 -6.39
C GLY A 190 3.16 -7.00 -4.91
N HIS A 191 2.01 -7.55 -4.53
CA HIS A 191 1.52 -7.55 -3.16
C HIS A 191 1.88 -8.86 -2.49
N PHE A 192 2.35 -8.82 -1.24
CA PHE A 192 2.59 -10.02 -0.45
C PHE A 192 1.27 -10.53 0.18
N SER A 193 0.27 -10.76 -0.67
CA SER A 193 -1.07 -11.20 -0.33
C SER A 193 -1.77 -11.75 -1.60
N ASN A 194 -2.96 -12.31 -1.47
CA ASN A 194 -3.82 -12.68 -2.60
C ASN A 194 -4.66 -11.51 -3.17
N GLY A 195 -4.41 -10.28 -2.73
CA GLY A 195 -5.14 -9.11 -3.19
C GLY A 195 -4.57 -7.83 -2.61
N LYS A 196 -5.44 -6.86 -2.41
CA LYS A 196 -5.10 -5.57 -1.80
C LYS A 196 -4.59 -5.74 -0.37
N VAL A 197 -3.73 -4.81 0.05
CA VAL A 197 -3.27 -4.69 1.43
C VAL A 197 -4.02 -3.61 2.19
N TRP A 198 -3.83 -3.55 3.50
CA TRP A 198 -4.65 -2.76 4.44
C TRP A 198 -4.77 -1.28 4.05
N HIS A 199 -3.67 -0.67 3.57
CA HIS A 199 -3.68 0.76 3.25
C HIS A 199 -4.48 1.06 1.98
N GLU A 200 -4.59 0.13 1.03
CA GLU A 200 -5.41 0.31 -0.16
C GLU A 200 -6.92 0.27 0.16
N TYR A 201 -7.30 -0.56 1.14
CA TYR A 201 -8.66 -0.55 1.68
C TYR A 201 -8.92 0.73 2.49
N LEU A 202 -7.97 1.15 3.33
CA LEU A 202 -8.10 2.35 4.14
C LEU A 202 -8.23 3.61 3.26
N THR A 203 -7.30 3.81 2.33
CA THR A 203 -7.32 4.91 1.34
C THR A 203 -8.62 4.96 0.55
N GLY A 204 -9.09 3.80 0.07
CA GLY A 204 -10.40 3.68 -0.58
C GLY A 204 -11.56 4.11 0.31
N SER A 205 -11.57 3.69 1.58
CA SER A 205 -12.61 4.04 2.56
C SER A 205 -12.59 5.51 3.01
N LEU A 206 -11.42 6.16 2.93
CA LEU A 206 -11.24 7.57 3.25
C LEU A 206 -11.37 8.47 2.01
N ASN A 207 -11.47 7.87 0.81
CA ASN A 207 -11.43 8.57 -0.47
C ASN A 207 -10.17 9.45 -0.64
N LEU A 208 -9.02 8.88 -0.27
CA LEU A 208 -7.70 9.50 -0.40
C LEU A 208 -6.83 8.68 -1.38
N PRO A 209 -5.93 9.30 -2.14
CA PRO A 209 -4.85 8.56 -2.80
C PRO A 209 -3.80 8.09 -1.78
N GLY A 210 -3.22 6.91 -2.01
CA GLY A 210 -2.10 6.37 -1.25
C GLY A 210 -0.84 6.26 -2.09
N TYR A 211 0.32 6.58 -1.50
CA TYR A 211 1.62 6.50 -2.14
C TYR A 211 2.59 5.66 -1.30
N VAL A 212 3.16 4.62 -1.89
CA VAL A 212 3.87 3.57 -1.15
C VAL A 212 5.39 3.70 -1.31
N TRP A 213 6.07 3.95 -0.19
CA TRP A 213 7.52 3.83 -0.08
C TRP A 213 7.98 2.53 0.56
N ALA A 214 7.04 1.77 1.15
CA ALA A 214 7.31 0.47 1.75
C ALA A 214 7.99 -0.49 0.77
N THR A 215 8.96 -1.27 1.25
CA THR A 215 9.64 -2.31 0.46
C THR A 215 9.61 -3.62 1.23
N ALA A 216 9.20 -4.70 0.58
CA ALA A 216 9.15 -5.99 1.24
C ALA A 216 10.51 -6.44 1.80
N ASN A 217 10.46 -7.21 2.88
CA ASN A 217 11.63 -7.65 3.67
C ASN A 217 12.45 -6.52 4.33
N ALA A 218 12.01 -5.26 4.23
CA ALA A 218 12.63 -4.15 4.95
C ALA A 218 12.56 -4.37 6.46
N GLU A 219 13.67 -4.07 7.11
CA GLU A 219 13.73 -3.87 8.55
C GLU A 219 13.61 -2.38 8.87
N SER A 220 13.41 -2.02 10.13
CA SER A 220 13.32 -0.62 10.56
C SER A 220 14.59 0.16 10.23
N GLY A 221 15.76 -0.40 10.56
CA GLY A 221 17.09 0.13 10.24
C GLY A 221 17.73 -0.47 9.00
N GLU A 222 19.04 -0.25 8.83
CA GLU A 222 19.78 -0.72 7.65
C GLU A 222 19.70 -2.25 7.48
N LYS A 223 19.47 -2.67 6.24
CA LYS A 223 19.53 -4.05 5.77
C LYS A 223 20.10 -4.06 4.36
N PRO A 224 21.08 -4.90 4.02
CA PRO A 224 21.59 -4.99 2.66
C PRO A 224 20.45 -5.27 1.68
N LEU A 225 20.43 -4.54 0.56
CA LEU A 225 19.49 -4.67 -0.56
C LEU A 225 18.02 -4.25 -0.30
N PHE A 226 17.64 -3.96 0.95
CA PHE A 226 16.28 -3.55 1.30
C PHE A 226 16.29 -2.22 2.03
N ASN A 227 15.46 -1.29 1.56
CA ASN A 227 15.42 0.06 2.12
C ASN A 227 14.67 0.04 3.44
N GLY A 228 15.40 0.22 4.54
CA GLY A 228 14.80 0.49 5.86
C GLY A 228 14.15 1.87 5.93
N PHE A 229 13.66 2.25 7.11
CA PHE A 229 12.91 3.48 7.28
C PHE A 229 13.75 4.72 6.90
N ASP A 230 15.04 4.72 7.21
CA ASP A 230 15.96 5.79 6.83
C ASP A 230 16.04 5.98 5.30
N LYS A 231 16.24 4.90 4.54
CA LYS A 231 16.36 4.95 3.07
C LYS A 231 15.03 5.22 2.38
N GLN A 232 13.93 4.72 2.93
CA GLN A 232 12.60 5.08 2.44
C GLN A 232 12.33 6.57 2.66
N LEU A 233 12.72 7.14 3.80
CA LEU A 233 12.58 8.57 4.07
C LEU A 233 13.54 9.44 3.25
N ASP A 234 14.77 8.99 3.02
CA ASP A 234 15.74 9.63 2.10
C ASP A 234 15.16 9.71 0.69
N SER A 235 14.62 8.58 0.20
CA SER A 235 13.93 8.50 -1.08
C SER A 235 12.76 9.49 -1.13
N PHE A 236 11.83 9.43 -0.18
CA PHE A 236 10.70 10.35 -0.11
C PHE A 236 11.14 11.82 -0.14
N SER A 237 12.16 12.18 0.65
CA SER A 237 12.73 13.53 0.67
C SER A 237 13.30 13.97 -0.67
N ALA A 238 13.89 13.04 -1.44
CA ALA A 238 14.39 13.32 -2.78
C ALA A 238 13.26 13.57 -3.80
N TYR A 239 12.11 12.89 -3.68
CA TYR A 239 10.93 13.16 -4.53
C TYR A 239 10.20 14.44 -4.09
N LEU A 240 10.20 14.75 -2.79
CA LEU A 240 9.59 15.98 -2.26
C LEU A 240 10.09 17.24 -2.97
N GLY A 241 11.40 17.33 -3.20
CA GLY A 241 12.04 18.46 -3.90
C GLY A 241 11.62 18.64 -5.37
N LYS A 242 10.75 17.77 -5.90
CA LYS A 242 10.26 17.78 -7.28
C LYS A 242 8.74 17.88 -7.35
N THR A 243 8.08 18.12 -6.22
CA THR A 243 6.65 18.37 -6.16
C THR A 243 6.38 19.86 -6.39
N GLU A 244 5.29 20.17 -7.10
CA GLU A 244 4.73 21.52 -7.16
C GLU A 244 3.58 21.63 -6.16
N ASN A 245 3.51 22.73 -5.39
CA ASN A 245 2.40 23.04 -4.47
C ASN A 245 2.03 21.96 -3.45
N TYR A 246 2.93 21.02 -3.16
CA TYR A 246 2.69 19.98 -2.18
C TYR A 246 2.82 20.53 -0.77
N ASN A 247 1.77 20.32 0.03
CA ASN A 247 1.77 20.65 1.44
C ASN A 247 1.91 19.37 2.27
N ILE A 248 3.12 19.12 2.76
CA ILE A 248 3.43 17.97 3.60
C ILE A 248 2.58 17.89 4.88
N ALA A 249 2.11 19.03 5.40
CA ALA A 249 1.21 19.07 6.54
C ALA A 249 -0.15 18.44 6.26
N GLN A 250 -0.58 18.35 5.00
CA GLN A 250 -1.87 17.77 4.59
C GLN A 250 -1.76 16.26 4.28
N THR A 251 -0.62 15.64 4.57
CA THR A 251 -0.40 14.21 4.34
C THR A 251 -0.56 13.43 5.63
N LEU A 252 -1.33 12.34 5.56
CA LEU A 252 -1.31 11.28 6.57
C LEU A 252 -0.14 10.33 6.27
N PHE A 253 0.89 10.36 7.10
CA PHE A 253 1.99 9.40 7.05
C PHE A 253 1.66 8.17 7.87
N THR A 254 1.98 6.99 7.35
CA THR A 254 1.88 5.74 8.10
C THR A 254 3.25 5.07 8.19
N VAL A 255 3.55 4.49 9.35
CA VAL A 255 4.82 3.81 9.64
C VAL A 255 4.56 2.44 10.25
N LEU A 256 4.97 1.39 9.54
CA LEU A 256 4.86 -0.01 9.98
C LEU A 256 6.14 -0.78 9.64
N PHE A 257 7.03 -0.93 10.62
CA PHE A 257 8.23 -1.77 10.58
C PHE A 257 8.37 -2.55 11.89
N GLY A 258 9.20 -3.60 11.88
CA GLY A 258 9.59 -4.33 13.08
C GLY A 258 9.27 -5.82 13.02
N GLY A 259 8.31 -6.24 12.19
CA GLY A 259 8.03 -7.66 11.98
C GLY A 259 9.26 -8.39 11.44
N ASN A 260 9.86 -7.87 10.37
CA ASN A 260 11.08 -8.45 9.81
C ASN A 260 12.26 -8.38 10.79
N ASP A 261 12.40 -7.27 11.54
CA ASP A 261 13.46 -7.07 12.54
C ASP A 261 13.45 -8.16 13.62
N PHE A 262 12.27 -8.64 14.01
CA PHE A 262 12.11 -9.66 15.05
C PHE A 262 12.12 -11.09 14.52
N ILE A 263 11.55 -11.34 13.33
CA ILE A 263 11.37 -12.69 12.79
C ILE A 263 12.61 -13.16 12.02
N THR A 264 13.13 -12.31 11.13
CA THR A 264 14.27 -12.65 10.25
C THR A 264 15.54 -11.90 10.61
N GLY A 265 15.41 -10.74 11.24
CA GLY A 265 16.49 -9.99 11.84
C GLY A 265 16.84 -10.51 13.23
N ALA A 266 17.96 -10.00 13.76
CA ALA A 266 18.42 -10.27 15.13
C ALA A 266 18.18 -9.08 16.08
N LYS A 267 17.35 -8.11 15.67
CA LYS A 267 17.15 -6.86 16.40
C LYS A 267 16.25 -7.04 17.62
N MET A 268 16.47 -6.16 18.60
CA MET A 268 15.67 -6.03 19.82
C MET A 268 14.76 -4.80 19.73
N PRO A 269 13.72 -4.71 20.59
CA PRO A 269 12.84 -3.54 20.63
C PRO A 269 13.58 -2.19 20.68
N ASP A 270 14.64 -2.11 21.50
CA ASP A 270 15.46 -0.90 21.68
C ASP A 270 16.10 -0.41 20.35
N ASP A 271 16.54 -1.33 19.49
CA ASP A 271 17.16 -0.99 18.19
C ASP A 271 16.15 -0.31 17.26
N ILE A 272 14.91 -0.83 17.25
CA ILE A 272 13.81 -0.30 16.45
C ILE A 272 13.38 1.06 17.02
N ILE A 273 13.28 1.19 18.34
CA ILE A 273 12.92 2.44 19.02
C ILE A 273 13.97 3.53 18.76
N ALA A 274 15.26 3.19 18.79
CA ALA A 274 16.33 4.12 18.44
C ALA A 274 16.21 4.60 16.99
N THR A 275 15.88 3.69 16.07
CA THR A 275 15.64 4.05 14.66
C THR A 275 14.40 4.95 14.51
N TYR A 276 13.28 4.57 15.12
CA TYR A 276 12.03 5.34 15.10
C TYR A 276 12.22 6.74 15.67
N ARG A 277 12.97 6.87 16.77
CA ARG A 277 13.29 8.17 17.37
C ARG A 277 13.93 9.12 16.36
N VAL A 278 14.92 8.64 15.61
CA VAL A 278 15.62 9.46 14.60
C VAL A 278 14.71 9.74 13.41
N GLN A 279 14.08 8.73 12.83
CA GLN A 279 13.35 8.89 11.57
C GLN A 279 12.02 9.64 11.74
N LEU A 280 11.29 9.43 12.84
CA LEU A 280 10.07 10.20 13.14
C LEU A 280 10.39 11.67 13.42
N ALA A 281 11.48 11.96 14.12
CA ALA A 281 11.98 13.31 14.31
C ALA A 281 12.34 13.98 12.98
N ARG A 282 13.03 13.27 12.07
CA ARG A 282 13.33 13.75 10.71
C ARG A 282 12.05 14.04 9.92
N LEU A 283 11.06 13.14 9.97
CA LEU A 283 9.79 13.31 9.26
C LEU A 283 9.02 14.53 9.76
N ALA A 284 8.97 14.76 11.06
CA ALA A 284 8.39 15.98 11.64
C ALA A 284 9.19 17.24 11.29
N ALA A 285 10.52 17.16 11.26
CA ALA A 285 11.38 18.27 10.83
C ALA A 285 11.18 18.66 9.35
N LEU A 286 10.76 17.72 8.50
CA LEU A 286 10.32 18.01 7.12
C LEU A 286 8.96 18.73 7.06
N GLY A 287 8.21 18.77 8.15
CA GLY A 287 6.91 19.46 8.26
C GLY A 287 5.69 18.53 8.32
N ALA A 288 5.88 17.21 8.42
CA ALA A 288 4.77 16.28 8.58
C ALA A 288 3.98 16.56 9.89
N GLN A 289 2.65 16.60 9.79
CA GLN A 289 1.77 16.91 10.92
C GLN A 289 0.88 15.74 11.37
N HIS A 290 0.64 14.75 10.52
CA HIS A 290 -0.23 13.62 10.83
C HIS A 290 0.55 12.32 10.60
N ILE A 291 1.01 11.70 11.68
CA ILE A 291 1.91 10.54 11.62
C ILE A 291 1.29 9.42 12.46
N ALA A 292 0.76 8.41 11.77
CA ALA A 292 0.21 7.19 12.35
C ALA A 292 1.31 6.11 12.44
N ILE A 293 1.60 5.65 13.65
CA ILE A 293 2.61 4.62 13.91
C ILE A 293 1.92 3.36 14.41
N PHE A 294 2.15 2.25 13.73
CA PHE A 294 1.47 1.00 14.04
C PHE A 294 2.13 0.31 15.24
N ARG A 295 1.31 -0.10 16.21
CA ARG A 295 1.70 -1.10 17.21
C ARG A 295 1.82 -2.46 16.54
N LEU A 296 2.79 -3.26 16.97
CA LEU A 296 3.10 -4.54 16.36
C LEU A 296 2.27 -5.68 16.97
N PRO A 297 1.66 -6.55 16.14
CA PRO A 297 0.94 -7.72 16.63
C PRO A 297 1.90 -8.74 17.26
N ASP A 298 1.32 -9.72 17.95
CA ASP A 298 2.04 -10.91 18.38
C ASP A 298 2.45 -11.74 17.15
N PHE A 299 3.73 -11.74 16.81
CA PHE A 299 4.25 -12.51 15.69
C PHE A 299 4.49 -13.99 16.03
N SER A 300 4.32 -14.43 17.29
CA SER A 300 4.52 -15.82 17.70
C SER A 300 3.46 -16.80 17.17
N VAL A 301 2.36 -16.25 16.63
CA VAL A 301 1.21 -17.00 16.10
C VAL A 301 1.24 -17.20 14.59
N ILE A 302 2.22 -16.64 13.88
CA ILE A 302 2.29 -16.77 12.42
C ILE A 302 2.80 -18.16 11.99
N PRO A 303 2.42 -18.65 10.80
CA PRO A 303 2.84 -19.98 10.35
C PRO A 303 4.37 -20.15 10.24
N ASN A 304 5.12 -19.09 9.92
CA ASN A 304 6.59 -19.12 9.77
C ASN A 304 7.33 -19.60 11.03
N VAL A 305 6.74 -19.42 12.21
CA VAL A 305 7.33 -19.84 13.50
C VAL A 305 6.60 -21.04 14.09
N ALA A 306 5.79 -21.76 13.30
CA ALA A 306 4.98 -22.88 13.79
C ALA A 306 5.81 -23.94 14.53
N THR A 307 7.03 -24.23 14.04
CA THR A 307 7.96 -25.23 14.58
C THR A 307 8.86 -24.73 15.72
N TRP A 308 8.79 -23.44 16.06
CA TRP A 308 9.56 -22.89 17.18
C TRP A 308 9.08 -23.45 18.52
N THR A 309 10.02 -23.56 19.46
CA THR A 309 9.73 -23.98 20.83
C THR A 309 8.83 -22.97 21.56
N PRO A 310 8.11 -23.38 22.62
CA PRO A 310 7.31 -22.45 23.42
C PRO A 310 8.11 -21.28 23.98
N ALA A 311 9.36 -21.50 24.38
CA ALA A 311 10.24 -20.44 24.90
C ALA A 311 10.62 -19.41 23.82
N GLU A 312 10.90 -19.84 22.60
CA GLU A 312 11.19 -18.95 21.47
C GLU A 312 9.95 -18.13 21.06
N LYS A 313 8.77 -18.76 21.05
CA LYS A 313 7.50 -18.06 20.79
C LYS A 313 7.18 -17.01 21.84
N GLU A 314 7.35 -17.36 23.12
CA GLU A 314 7.17 -16.43 24.24
C GLU A 314 8.17 -15.27 24.16
N ALA A 315 9.44 -15.54 23.82
CA ALA A 315 10.42 -14.48 23.61
C ALA A 315 10.03 -13.54 22.45
N LEU A 316 9.53 -14.08 21.33
CA LEU A 316 9.07 -13.28 20.20
C LEU A 316 7.86 -12.41 20.54
N LYS A 317 6.87 -12.97 21.25
CA LYS A 317 5.71 -12.24 21.75
C LYS A 317 6.15 -11.07 22.66
N ASN A 318 7.05 -11.35 23.60
CA ASN A 318 7.58 -10.33 24.51
C ASN A 318 8.31 -9.19 23.76
N LYS A 319 8.95 -9.46 22.62
CA LYS A 319 9.53 -8.39 21.78
C LYS A 319 8.46 -7.43 21.28
N SER A 320 7.35 -7.92 20.72
CA SER A 320 6.25 -7.08 20.25
C SER A 320 5.62 -6.26 21.39
N GLU A 321 5.35 -6.89 22.53
CA GLU A 321 4.76 -6.21 23.69
C GLU A 321 5.67 -5.11 24.24
N ASN A 322 6.97 -5.41 24.37
CA ASN A 322 7.95 -4.45 24.87
C ASN A 322 8.14 -3.27 23.90
N PHE A 323 8.26 -3.54 22.59
CA PHE A 323 8.28 -2.48 21.57
C PHE A 323 7.05 -1.57 21.68
N ASN A 324 5.87 -2.16 21.80
CA ASN A 324 4.62 -1.41 21.91
C ASN A 324 4.53 -0.54 23.18
N GLN A 325 5.16 -0.95 24.28
CA GLN A 325 5.27 -0.14 25.49
C GLN A 325 6.25 1.03 25.30
N GLN A 326 7.45 0.74 24.78
CA GLN A 326 8.46 1.76 24.52
C GLN A 326 8.02 2.78 23.47
N LEU A 327 7.25 2.36 22.47
CA LEU A 327 6.70 3.23 21.44
C LEU A 327 5.84 4.34 22.06
N ASN A 328 4.97 3.99 23.01
CA ASN A 328 4.12 4.99 23.68
C ASN A 328 4.94 6.04 24.40
N GLN A 329 6.02 5.64 25.08
CA GLN A 329 6.94 6.56 25.73
C GLN A 329 7.64 7.48 24.70
N LEU A 330 8.19 6.90 23.63
CA LEU A 330 8.84 7.64 22.56
C LEU A 330 7.91 8.68 21.94
N LEU A 331 6.65 8.34 21.66
CA LEU A 331 5.71 9.28 21.06
C LEU A 331 5.37 10.45 22.01
N GLY A 332 5.32 10.22 23.33
CA GLY A 332 5.17 11.30 24.32
C GLY A 332 6.34 12.30 24.28
N GLU A 333 7.57 11.79 24.18
CA GLU A 333 8.78 12.62 24.04
C GLU A 333 8.77 13.41 22.72
N LEU A 334 8.40 12.77 21.61
CA LEU A 334 8.34 13.41 20.29
C LEU A 334 7.24 14.48 20.20
N ARG A 335 6.05 14.26 20.79
CA ARG A 335 5.00 15.28 20.84
C ARG A 335 5.45 16.54 21.58
N THR A 336 6.24 16.37 22.65
CA THR A 336 6.82 17.49 23.40
C THR A 336 7.85 18.25 22.55
N ALA A 337 8.71 17.52 21.83
CA ALA A 337 9.75 18.12 21.00
C ALA A 337 9.22 18.77 19.70
N TYR A 338 8.14 18.25 19.14
CA TYR A 338 7.56 18.68 17.86
C TYR A 338 6.05 18.97 18.01
N PRO A 339 5.67 20.09 18.65
CA PRO A 339 4.27 20.38 18.98
C PRO A 339 3.34 20.59 17.77
N LYS A 340 3.89 20.73 16.56
CA LYS A 340 3.12 20.78 15.31
C LYS A 340 2.83 19.39 14.72
N ALA A 341 3.54 18.36 15.16
CA ALA A 341 3.39 17.00 14.67
C ALA A 341 2.52 16.20 15.63
N ASN A 342 1.36 15.76 15.15
CA ASN A 342 0.53 14.78 15.83
C ASN A 342 1.02 13.37 15.49
N PHE A 343 1.86 12.83 16.37
CA PHE A 343 2.20 11.41 16.37
C PHE A 343 1.13 10.62 17.12
N PHE A 344 0.59 9.56 16.56
CA PHE A 344 -0.37 8.71 17.27
C PHE A 344 -0.19 7.24 16.91
N THR A 345 -0.54 6.37 17.86
CA THR A 345 -0.48 4.92 17.63
C THR A 345 -1.73 4.43 16.92
N VAL A 346 -1.57 3.39 16.11
CA VAL A 346 -2.67 2.58 15.58
C VAL A 346 -2.56 1.18 16.18
N LYS A 347 -3.62 0.70 16.85
CA LYS A 347 -3.65 -0.55 17.63
C LYS A 347 -3.87 -1.79 16.76
N LEU A 348 -2.99 -1.99 15.79
CA LEU A 348 -3.00 -3.20 14.95
C LEU A 348 -2.80 -4.48 15.78
N ASP A 349 -2.05 -4.41 16.88
CA ASP A 349 -1.92 -5.50 17.85
C ASP A 349 -3.25 -5.94 18.43
N SER A 350 -4.07 -4.98 18.85
CA SER A 350 -5.40 -5.25 19.42
C SER A 350 -6.36 -5.75 18.35
N ALA A 351 -6.35 -5.14 17.15
CA ALA A 351 -7.20 -5.56 16.04
C ALA A 351 -6.88 -7.00 15.57
N PHE A 352 -5.59 -7.35 15.51
CA PHE A 352 -5.19 -8.71 15.12
C PHE A 352 -5.54 -9.75 16.20
N ASN A 353 -5.38 -9.40 17.48
CA ASN A 353 -5.80 -10.26 18.58
C ASN A 353 -7.32 -10.51 18.57
N ASP A 354 -8.14 -9.47 18.37
CA ASP A 354 -9.60 -9.61 18.24
C ASP A 354 -9.99 -10.48 17.04
N LEU A 355 -9.33 -10.28 15.90
CA LEU A 355 -9.53 -11.12 14.72
C LEU A 355 -9.27 -12.60 15.02
N LEU A 356 -8.18 -12.92 15.73
CA LEU A 356 -7.84 -14.31 16.05
C LEU A 356 -8.79 -14.92 17.09
N SER A 357 -9.20 -14.17 18.12
CA SER A 357 -10.12 -14.66 19.16
C SER A 357 -11.55 -14.83 18.65
N GLU A 358 -11.98 -13.97 17.73
CA GLU A 358 -13.36 -13.91 17.21
C GLU A 358 -13.41 -14.30 15.71
N SER A 359 -12.47 -15.11 15.23
CA SER A 359 -12.27 -15.38 13.80
C SER A 359 -13.52 -15.90 13.09
N GLY A 360 -14.32 -16.72 13.78
CA GLY A 360 -15.59 -17.25 13.29
C GLY A 360 -16.66 -16.17 13.05
N LYS A 361 -16.71 -15.13 13.89
CA LYS A 361 -17.59 -13.96 13.71
C LYS A 361 -17.28 -13.21 12.41
N TYR A 362 -16.01 -13.20 12.03
CA TYR A 362 -15.52 -12.57 10.80
C TYR A 362 -15.49 -13.53 9.60
N GLY A 363 -15.99 -14.76 9.79
CA GLY A 363 -16.11 -15.78 8.74
C GLY A 363 -14.75 -16.32 8.29
N PHE A 364 -13.75 -16.38 9.16
CA PHE A 364 -12.53 -17.17 8.92
C PHE A 364 -12.73 -18.60 9.39
N VAL A 365 -12.21 -19.56 8.63
CA VAL A 365 -12.27 -20.99 8.94
C VAL A 365 -10.93 -21.56 9.40
N ASN A 366 -9.84 -20.82 9.18
CA ASN A 366 -8.50 -21.22 9.58
C ASN A 366 -7.67 -19.99 9.97
N THR A 367 -7.03 -20.07 11.14
CA THR A 367 -6.27 -18.98 11.77
C THR A 367 -4.80 -19.31 12.00
N SER A 368 -4.32 -20.48 11.58
CA SER A 368 -2.98 -20.98 11.94
C SER A 368 -2.20 -21.58 10.78
N GLU A 369 -2.88 -22.03 9.72
CA GLU A 369 -2.25 -22.59 8.53
C GLU A 369 -2.23 -21.58 7.37
N THR A 370 -1.31 -21.81 6.44
CA THR A 370 -1.22 -21.06 5.19
C THR A 370 -2.31 -21.47 4.20
N CYS A 371 -2.84 -20.52 3.44
CA CYS A 371 -3.68 -20.79 2.29
C CYS A 371 -2.90 -21.40 1.12
N LEU A 372 -1.64 -20.98 0.92
CA LEU A 372 -0.73 -21.54 -0.08
C LEU A 372 -0.12 -22.87 0.38
N ASP A 373 0.12 -23.78 -0.57
CA ASP A 373 0.91 -24.99 -0.36
C ASP A 373 2.41 -24.64 -0.45
N ILE A 374 2.88 -23.94 0.58
CA ILE A 374 4.18 -23.26 0.59
C ILE A 374 5.10 -23.88 1.63
N SER A 375 6.37 -24.07 1.26
CA SER A 375 7.44 -24.43 2.20
C SER A 375 7.98 -23.18 2.91
N ALA A 376 8.76 -23.34 3.99
CA ALA A 376 9.45 -22.22 4.63
C ALA A 376 10.59 -21.60 3.78
N SER A 377 10.80 -22.07 2.54
CA SER A 377 11.85 -21.56 1.67
C SER A 377 11.46 -20.24 1.00
N GLY A 378 12.33 -19.23 1.11
CA GLY A 378 12.16 -17.95 0.42
C GLY A 378 12.12 -18.05 -1.12
N ILE A 379 12.62 -19.15 -1.71
CA ILE A 379 12.58 -19.36 -3.17
C ILE A 379 11.15 -19.44 -3.71
N SER A 380 10.19 -19.86 -2.86
CA SER A 380 8.78 -19.98 -3.23
C SER A 380 8.17 -18.65 -3.68
N TYR A 381 8.64 -17.52 -3.12
CA TYR A 381 8.18 -16.19 -3.54
C TYR A 381 8.59 -15.86 -4.99
N ALA A 382 9.66 -16.47 -5.52
CA ALA A 382 10.09 -16.27 -6.91
C ALA A 382 9.49 -17.33 -7.86
N THR A 383 9.43 -18.59 -7.43
CA THR A 383 8.98 -19.70 -8.30
C THR A 383 7.46 -19.81 -8.39
N GLY A 384 6.72 -19.29 -7.41
CA GLY A 384 5.30 -19.55 -7.26
C GLY A 384 5.03 -20.93 -6.65
N VAL A 385 3.85 -21.06 -6.07
CA VAL A 385 3.28 -22.26 -5.45
C VAL A 385 1.77 -22.30 -5.62
N ALA A 386 1.14 -23.46 -5.49
CA ALA A 386 -0.30 -23.60 -5.65
C ALA A 386 -1.07 -23.14 -4.40
N VAL A 387 -2.31 -22.70 -4.60
CA VAL A 387 -3.28 -22.49 -3.51
C VAL A 387 -3.84 -23.85 -3.06
N LYS A 388 -3.86 -24.14 -1.75
CA LYS A 388 -4.38 -25.40 -1.20
C LYS A 388 -5.87 -25.58 -1.53
N GLN A 389 -6.27 -26.83 -1.76
CA GLN A 389 -7.67 -27.15 -2.04
C GLN A 389 -8.61 -26.78 -0.88
N THR A 390 -8.15 -26.91 0.36
CA THR A 390 -8.90 -26.49 1.56
C THR A 390 -9.17 -24.99 1.56
N CYS A 391 -8.19 -24.18 1.14
CA CYS A 391 -8.37 -22.74 1.05
C CYS A 391 -9.30 -22.32 -0.10
N LYS A 392 -9.18 -22.97 -1.27
CA LYS A 392 -10.12 -22.77 -2.39
C LYS A 392 -11.55 -23.11 -1.99
N ALA A 393 -11.76 -24.25 -1.34
CA ALA A 393 -13.08 -24.68 -0.85
C ALA A 393 -13.67 -23.71 0.19
N ALA A 394 -12.82 -23.00 0.94
CA ALA A 394 -13.20 -21.96 1.88
C ALA A 394 -13.30 -20.56 1.25
N ASN A 395 -13.15 -20.43 -0.08
CA ASN A 395 -13.11 -19.15 -0.79
C ASN A 395 -12.12 -18.15 -0.15
N GLY A 396 -10.90 -18.60 0.17
CA GLY A 396 -9.87 -17.72 0.72
C GLY A 396 -10.09 -17.30 2.18
N ALA A 397 -11.03 -17.90 2.92
CA ALA A 397 -11.36 -17.57 4.31
C ALA A 397 -10.32 -18.03 5.36
N PHE A 398 -9.03 -17.87 5.03
CA PHE A 398 -7.89 -18.11 5.91
C PHE A 398 -7.35 -16.77 6.41
N VAL A 399 -6.78 -16.74 7.60
CA VAL A 399 -6.10 -15.54 8.10
C VAL A 399 -4.79 -15.31 7.35
N PHE A 400 -4.02 -16.38 7.11
CA PHE A 400 -2.70 -16.32 6.49
C PHE A 400 -2.73 -16.79 5.05
N TRP A 401 -2.16 -15.97 4.15
CA TRP A 401 -1.98 -16.35 2.75
C TRP A 401 -0.79 -17.29 2.59
N ASP A 402 0.37 -16.84 3.09
CA ASP A 402 1.63 -17.58 3.11
C ASP A 402 2.17 -17.71 4.55
N ASN A 403 3.46 -18.04 4.70
CA ASN A 403 4.04 -18.27 6.03
C ASN A 403 4.07 -17.02 6.93
N MET A 404 4.03 -15.82 6.35
CA MET A 404 4.20 -14.56 7.09
C MET A 404 3.03 -13.61 6.91
N HIS A 405 2.41 -13.59 5.73
CA HIS A 405 1.52 -12.52 5.33
C HIS A 405 0.04 -12.89 5.46
N PRO A 406 -0.81 -11.95 5.88
CA PRO A 406 -2.25 -12.15 5.90
C PRO A 406 -2.87 -12.26 4.51
N THR A 407 -4.08 -12.82 4.43
CA THR A 407 -4.90 -12.74 3.21
C THR A 407 -5.44 -11.31 3.00
N THR A 408 -5.87 -11.01 1.78
CA THR A 408 -6.57 -9.76 1.43
C THR A 408 -7.83 -9.56 2.27
N LYS A 409 -8.50 -10.67 2.65
CA LYS A 409 -9.66 -10.64 3.56
C LYS A 409 -9.27 -10.15 4.95
N THR A 410 -8.15 -10.65 5.48
CA THR A 410 -7.58 -10.16 6.74
C THR A 410 -7.16 -8.70 6.63
N HIS A 411 -6.47 -8.31 5.55
CA HIS A 411 -6.12 -6.91 5.33
C HIS A 411 -7.33 -5.98 5.27
N ALA A 412 -8.42 -6.39 4.61
CA ALA A 412 -9.66 -5.62 4.53
C ALA A 412 -10.30 -5.43 5.92
N LEU A 413 -10.40 -6.50 6.71
CA LEU A 413 -10.96 -6.44 8.05
C LEU A 413 -10.11 -5.58 8.99
N LEU A 414 -8.79 -5.75 8.97
CA LEU A 414 -7.89 -4.96 9.80
C LEU A 414 -7.97 -3.48 9.42
N ALA A 415 -8.05 -3.16 8.12
CA ALA A 415 -8.27 -1.79 7.66
C ALA A 415 -9.59 -1.20 8.16
N GLU A 416 -10.68 -1.99 8.18
CA GLU A 416 -11.96 -1.58 8.75
C GLU A 416 -11.85 -1.30 10.25
N MET A 417 -11.24 -2.20 11.01
CA MET A 417 -11.09 -2.09 12.47
C MET A 417 -10.26 -0.87 12.89
N ILE A 418 -9.15 -0.58 12.21
CA ILE A 418 -8.27 0.55 12.55
C ILE A 418 -8.77 1.89 12.02
N ARG A 419 -9.72 1.89 11.08
CA ARG A 419 -10.19 3.11 10.42
C ARG A 419 -10.77 4.10 11.43
N GLU A 420 -11.61 3.62 12.35
CA GLU A 420 -12.26 4.49 13.33
C GLU A 420 -11.24 5.19 14.25
N GLU A 421 -10.24 4.45 14.72
CA GLU A 421 -9.14 4.98 15.53
C GLU A 421 -8.37 6.09 14.79
N ILE A 422 -8.01 5.85 13.51
CA ILE A 422 -7.32 6.84 12.69
C ILE A 422 -8.19 8.10 12.49
N VAL A 423 -9.46 7.93 12.16
CA VAL A 423 -10.39 9.06 11.97
C VAL A 423 -10.57 9.87 13.25
N GLN A 424 -10.65 9.22 14.41
CA GLN A 424 -10.72 9.89 15.71
C GLN A 424 -9.46 10.73 15.97
N HIS A 425 -8.26 10.17 15.77
CA HIS A 425 -7.00 10.90 15.95
C HIS A 425 -6.86 12.08 14.99
N LEU A 426 -7.32 11.93 13.75
CA LEU A 426 -7.34 13.02 12.77
C LEU A 426 -8.37 14.10 13.11
N THR A 427 -9.49 13.74 13.75
CA THR A 427 -10.56 14.71 14.07
C THR A 427 -10.24 15.50 15.33
N ASN A 428 -9.76 14.83 16.38
CA ASN A 428 -9.65 15.41 17.72
C ASN A 428 -8.33 16.15 17.97
N GLY A 429 -7.37 16.10 17.05
CA GLY A 429 -6.12 16.83 17.19
C GLY A 429 -5.34 16.45 18.46
N GLY A 430 -4.99 15.16 18.60
CA GLY A 430 -4.04 14.65 19.59
C GLY A 430 -4.18 15.23 21.00
N GLU A 431 -5.24 14.88 21.73
CA GLU A 431 -5.24 14.98 23.20
C GLU A 431 -4.31 13.94 23.84
#